data_AF-A0A8H8NJZ0-F1
#
_entry.id   AF-A0A8H8NJZ0-F1
#
_cell.length_a   1.000
_cell.length_b   1.000
_cell.length_c   1.000
_cell.angle_alpha   90.00
_cell.angle_beta   90.00
_cell.angle_gamma   90.00
#
_symmetry.space_group_name_H-M   'P 1'
#
loop_
_entity.id
_entity.type
_entity.pdbx_description
1 polymer ?
#
loop_
_entity_poly.entity_id
_entity_poly.type
_entity_poly.pdbx_seq_one_letter_code
_entity_poly.pdbx_strand_id
1 'polypeptide(L)'
;MGGQGTPINAGSPSSASASGSGSRSGPNSDSSVSPGVDPVSGEVGQWLQDILTTTMIANRDRYNLHLSLGVLEAPPPPLRIAMNLVACHILTRSAGPTTRPTAHDLDVLKPLLLSKVYSGIHTSLENARDLLVGAVCAPALAAQYLLEVGRFAEAQWLASNAIRFAVSSGIHTITRHIPTPVNTPDLVQSTSNPSLLSRNPSSSFLLPPRSPQEHRDRLMIWWLAYAADGLVEAVAGLPSALRAEILACLGDMEAYLSGATGIPAVFPLPEAMYESNALGPDVRSINISELLLGGDVPDASAGSVFAGFLKAFSFYHAAVSIDDCIHTGRSLDQNMSSNIYRSISSFVSQMAIHNSGNHVNGNSTTSIRILAHTATIRLYATSMIVEEQHRRTGAASAIAQLSTMLSEEELQAQPQLLERCCSEALQVLRSGGPASEVVGAQEVQTLYSLIEQLRQSGAAFN
;
A
#
# COMPACT_ATOMS: atom_id res chain seq x y z
N MET A 1 -53.95 19.51 26.69
CA MET A 1 -53.67 20.89 26.26
C MET A 1 -53.06 20.79 24.86
N GLY A 2 -53.78 20.91 23.75
CA GLY A 2 -54.92 21.77 23.46
C GLY A 2 -54.41 23.04 22.79
N GLY A 3 -54.18 22.99 21.48
CA GLY A 3 -53.70 24.11 20.67
C GLY A 3 -53.93 23.86 19.18
N GLN A 4 -55.18 24.02 18.74
CA GLN A 4 -55.58 24.17 17.33
C GLN A 4 -55.39 25.63 16.89
N GLY A 5 -55.17 25.87 15.60
CA GLY A 5 -55.24 27.22 15.03
C GLY A 5 -54.77 27.39 13.57
N THR A 6 -55.41 26.64 12.66
CA THR A 6 -55.86 26.95 11.27
C THR A 6 -55.12 27.89 10.27
N PRO A 7 -55.35 27.69 8.94
CA PRO A 7 -54.47 28.08 7.83
C PRO A 7 -54.99 29.27 6.99
N ILE A 8 -54.14 29.87 6.14
CA ILE A 8 -54.59 30.83 5.09
C ILE A 8 -53.80 30.69 3.77
N ASN A 9 -54.59 30.43 2.72
CA ASN A 9 -54.56 30.76 1.29
C ASN A 9 -53.45 30.34 0.31
N ALA A 10 -53.97 29.65 -0.71
CA ALA A 10 -53.53 29.55 -2.09
C ALA A 10 -53.50 30.90 -2.83
N GLY A 11 -52.63 30.98 -3.82
CA GLY A 11 -52.62 32.01 -4.84
C GLY A 11 -51.76 31.60 -6.03
N SER A 12 -52.38 31.00 -7.04
CA SER A 12 -51.85 30.93 -8.41
C SER A 12 -52.14 32.25 -9.14
N PRO A 13 -51.28 32.66 -10.07
CA PRO A 13 -51.78 32.98 -11.42
C PRO A 13 -50.84 32.41 -12.51
N SER A 14 -51.37 31.66 -13.46
CA SER A 14 -51.82 32.14 -14.78
C SER A 14 -50.69 32.40 -15.78
N SER A 15 -50.64 31.48 -16.73
CA SER A 15 -49.98 31.52 -18.03
C SER A 15 -50.16 32.83 -18.81
N ALA A 16 -49.07 33.35 -19.35
CA ALA A 16 -49.08 34.24 -20.51
C ALA A 16 -48.03 33.77 -21.53
N SER A 17 -48.52 33.27 -22.65
CA SER A 17 -47.81 33.03 -23.90
C SER A 17 -47.49 34.35 -24.59
N ALA A 18 -46.23 34.57 -24.97
CA ALA A 18 -45.86 35.57 -25.97
C ALA A 18 -44.69 35.06 -26.81
N SER A 19 -45.01 34.76 -28.07
CA SER A 19 -44.10 34.58 -29.19
C SER A 19 -43.32 35.86 -29.48
N GLY A 20 -42.01 35.76 -29.65
CA GLY A 20 -41.15 36.87 -30.07
C GLY A 20 -39.85 36.37 -30.70
N SER A 21 -39.85 36.26 -32.02
CA SER A 21 -38.67 36.11 -32.87
C SER A 21 -37.76 37.34 -32.77
N GLY A 22 -36.46 37.13 -32.53
CA GLY A 22 -35.48 38.21 -32.51
C GLY A 22 -34.05 37.68 -32.49
N SER A 23 -33.54 37.35 -33.67
CA SER A 23 -32.13 37.14 -33.94
C SER A 23 -31.33 38.43 -33.70
N ARG A 24 -30.37 38.39 -32.77
CA ARG A 24 -29.24 39.32 -32.77
C ARG A 24 -28.02 38.66 -32.13
N SER A 25 -27.10 38.30 -33.02
CA SER A 25 -25.71 37.98 -32.80
C SER A 25 -25.03 39.05 -31.94
N GLY A 26 -24.62 38.66 -30.74
CA GLY A 26 -23.59 39.35 -29.95
C GLY A 26 -22.31 38.51 -29.95
N PRO A 27 -21.11 39.12 -29.94
CA PRO A 27 -19.86 38.39 -29.84
C PRO A 27 -19.75 37.87 -28.40
N ASN A 28 -19.80 36.55 -28.23
CA ASN A 28 -19.54 35.93 -26.94
C ASN A 28 -18.10 36.21 -26.54
N SER A 29 -17.96 37.13 -25.59
CA SER A 29 -16.80 37.27 -24.72
C SER A 29 -16.69 36.05 -23.82
N ASP A 30 -15.53 35.40 -23.85
CA ASP A 30 -14.85 34.69 -22.78
C ASP A 30 -15.71 34.04 -21.67
N SER A 31 -15.84 32.72 -21.78
CA SER A 31 -15.78 31.86 -20.60
C SER A 31 -14.98 30.61 -20.97
N SER A 32 -13.66 30.68 -20.78
CA SER A 32 -12.77 29.53 -20.75
C SER A 32 -13.11 28.66 -19.54
N VAL A 33 -14.21 27.89 -19.65
CA VAL A 33 -14.54 26.85 -18.67
C VAL A 33 -13.62 25.68 -18.98
N SER A 34 -12.65 25.41 -18.10
CA SER A 34 -11.77 24.23 -18.23
C SER A 34 -12.62 22.97 -18.39
N PRO A 35 -12.44 22.17 -19.46
CA PRO A 35 -13.37 21.14 -19.89
C PRO A 35 -13.36 19.86 -19.02
N GLY A 36 -12.74 19.91 -17.83
CA GLY A 36 -12.43 18.73 -17.02
C GLY A 36 -13.48 18.36 -15.98
N VAL A 37 -14.24 19.33 -15.46
CA VAL A 37 -15.22 19.13 -14.39
C VAL A 37 -16.45 19.96 -14.66
N ASP A 38 -17.63 19.34 -14.59
CA ASP A 38 -18.87 20.12 -14.56
C ASP A 38 -18.92 20.92 -13.24
N PRO A 39 -18.93 22.26 -13.28
CA PRO A 39 -18.91 23.08 -12.06
C PRO A 39 -20.16 22.90 -11.19
N VAL A 40 -21.26 22.36 -11.73
CA VAL A 40 -22.53 22.17 -11.02
C VAL A 40 -22.58 20.83 -10.29
N SER A 41 -22.26 19.73 -10.99
CA SER A 41 -22.21 18.40 -10.37
C SER A 41 -20.86 18.09 -9.69
N GLY A 42 -19.83 18.84 -10.05
CA GLY A 42 -18.43 18.53 -9.75
C GLY A 42 -17.96 17.22 -10.40
N GLU A 43 -18.74 16.60 -11.27
CA GLU A 43 -18.38 15.32 -11.87
C GLU A 43 -17.35 15.52 -12.99
N VAL A 44 -16.45 14.55 -13.08
CA VAL A 44 -15.49 14.46 -14.18
C VAL A 44 -16.29 14.10 -15.43
N GLY A 45 -16.10 14.85 -16.51
CA GLY A 45 -16.81 14.56 -17.77
C GLY A 45 -16.54 13.12 -18.24
N GLN A 46 -17.56 12.45 -18.80
CA GLN A 46 -17.48 11.02 -19.13
C GLN A 46 -16.25 10.65 -19.98
N TRP A 47 -15.91 11.45 -20.98
CA TRP A 47 -14.73 11.23 -21.82
C TRP A 47 -13.42 11.20 -21.01
N LEU A 48 -13.30 12.07 -20.00
CA LEU A 48 -12.13 12.13 -19.12
C LEU A 48 -12.18 10.98 -18.11
N GLN A 49 -13.36 10.63 -17.62
CA GLN A 49 -13.54 9.45 -16.76
C GLN A 49 -13.05 8.18 -17.44
N ASP A 50 -13.36 7.97 -18.73
CA ASP A 50 -12.94 6.80 -19.49
C ASP A 50 -11.41 6.72 -19.61
N ILE A 51 -10.75 7.87 -19.89
CA ILE A 51 -9.29 7.97 -19.95
C ILE A 51 -8.66 7.67 -18.59
N LEU A 52 -9.17 8.28 -17.51
CA LEU A 52 -8.63 8.10 -16.17
C LEU A 52 -8.78 6.67 -15.66
N THR A 53 -9.96 6.06 -15.89
CA THR A 53 -10.24 4.67 -15.51
C THR A 53 -9.30 3.73 -16.23
N THR A 54 -9.16 3.87 -17.55
CA THR A 54 -8.25 3.06 -18.37
C THR A 54 -6.81 3.22 -17.91
N THR A 55 -6.39 4.46 -17.63
CA THR A 55 -5.05 4.76 -17.12
C THR A 55 -4.78 4.07 -15.79
N MET A 56 -5.73 4.11 -14.85
CA MET A 56 -5.57 3.41 -13.57
C MET A 56 -5.53 1.90 -13.72
N ILE A 57 -6.39 1.32 -14.55
CA ILE A 57 -6.39 -0.13 -14.77
C ILE A 57 -5.05 -0.57 -15.37
N ALA A 58 -4.52 0.19 -16.34
CA ALA A 58 -3.22 -0.09 -16.96
C ALA A 58 -2.04 0.05 -15.98
N ASN A 59 -2.19 0.83 -14.91
CA ASN A 59 -1.15 1.07 -13.90
C ASN A 59 -1.45 0.43 -12.53
N ARG A 60 -2.44 -0.47 -12.44
CA ARG A 60 -2.93 -1.00 -11.16
C ARG A 60 -1.82 -1.67 -10.33
N ASP A 61 -0.88 -2.35 -10.99
CA ASP A 61 0.23 -3.06 -10.35
C ASP A 61 1.21 -2.09 -9.66
N ARG A 62 1.44 -0.92 -10.27
CA ARG A 62 2.30 0.14 -9.69
C ARG A 62 1.77 0.65 -8.35
N TYR A 63 0.45 0.63 -8.17
CA TYR A 63 -0.23 1.13 -6.98
C TYR A 63 -0.79 0.01 -6.10
N ASN A 64 -0.33 -1.24 -6.31
CA ASN A 64 -0.74 -2.42 -5.54
C ASN A 64 -2.26 -2.67 -5.54
N LEU A 65 -2.97 -2.21 -6.57
CA LEU A 65 -4.42 -2.28 -6.68
C LEU A 65 -4.85 -3.58 -7.37
N HIS A 66 -4.86 -4.69 -6.63
CA HIS A 66 -5.14 -6.03 -7.16
C HIS A 66 -6.60 -6.49 -7.00
N LEU A 67 -7.56 -5.57 -7.09
CA LEU A 67 -8.99 -5.91 -7.08
C LEU A 67 -9.42 -6.55 -8.41
N SER A 68 -10.55 -7.27 -8.41
CA SER A 68 -11.14 -7.78 -9.65
C SER A 68 -11.39 -6.68 -10.68
N LEU A 69 -11.21 -7.01 -11.96
CA LEU A 69 -11.47 -6.09 -13.06
C LEU A 69 -12.90 -5.54 -13.03
N GLY A 70 -13.89 -6.37 -12.69
CA GLY A 70 -15.28 -5.90 -12.56
C GLY A 70 -15.47 -4.80 -11.52
N VAL A 71 -14.73 -4.85 -10.41
CA VAL A 71 -14.74 -3.77 -9.40
C VAL A 71 -14.02 -2.53 -9.92
N LEU A 72 -12.96 -2.68 -10.71
CA LEU A 72 -12.19 -1.56 -11.27
C LEU A 72 -12.88 -0.88 -12.47
N GLU A 73 -13.69 -1.61 -13.23
CA GLU A 73 -14.49 -1.09 -14.35
C GLU A 73 -15.72 -0.32 -13.85
N ALA A 74 -16.29 -0.74 -12.72
CA ALA A 74 -17.44 -0.08 -12.09
C ALA A 74 -17.21 0.21 -10.58
N PRO A 75 -16.21 1.03 -10.22
CA PRO A 75 -15.83 1.24 -8.84
C PRO A 75 -16.89 2.05 -8.08
N PRO A 76 -17.14 1.73 -6.79
CA PRO A 76 -17.89 2.59 -5.89
C PRO A 76 -17.34 4.03 -5.88
N PRO A 77 -18.19 5.04 -5.66
CA PRO A 77 -17.81 6.44 -5.88
C PRO A 77 -16.51 6.89 -5.19
N PRO A 78 -16.24 6.56 -3.91
CA PRO A 78 -15.01 7.01 -3.26
C PRO A 78 -13.74 6.41 -3.90
N LEU A 79 -13.79 5.14 -4.29
CA LEU A 79 -12.66 4.49 -4.97
C LEU A 79 -12.51 5.05 -6.38
N ARG A 80 -13.60 5.30 -7.10
CA ARG A 80 -13.56 5.95 -8.42
C ARG A 80 -12.84 7.29 -8.36
N ILE A 81 -13.15 8.11 -7.35
CA ILE A 81 -12.53 9.43 -7.17
C ILE A 81 -11.03 9.28 -6.84
N ALA A 82 -10.66 8.34 -5.97
CA ALA A 82 -9.25 8.07 -5.64
C ALA A 82 -8.47 7.53 -6.85
N MET A 83 -9.07 6.64 -7.64
CA MET A 83 -8.51 6.16 -8.91
C MET A 83 -8.29 7.34 -9.88
N ASN A 84 -9.29 8.20 -10.07
CA ASN A 84 -9.16 9.37 -10.91
C ASN A 84 -8.02 10.29 -10.44
N LEU A 85 -7.88 10.50 -9.13
CA LEU A 85 -6.80 11.33 -8.57
C LEU A 85 -5.42 10.80 -8.96
N VAL A 86 -5.21 9.49 -8.79
CA VAL A 86 -3.95 8.84 -9.14
C VAL A 86 -3.72 8.87 -10.65
N ALA A 87 -4.73 8.55 -11.48
CA ALA A 87 -4.59 8.63 -12.92
C ALA A 87 -4.29 10.05 -13.40
N CYS A 88 -4.89 11.08 -12.80
CA CYS A 88 -4.55 12.47 -13.08
C CYS A 88 -3.07 12.74 -12.80
N HIS A 89 -2.53 12.22 -11.69
CA HIS A 89 -1.11 12.35 -11.37
C HIS A 89 -0.22 11.65 -12.42
N ILE A 90 -0.54 10.41 -12.79
CA ILE A 90 0.20 9.65 -13.81
C ILE A 90 0.21 10.41 -15.14
N LEU A 91 -0.97 10.86 -15.61
CA LEU A 91 -1.10 11.60 -16.87
C LEU A 91 -0.39 12.94 -16.84
N THR A 92 -0.36 13.63 -15.69
CA THR A 92 0.36 14.90 -15.59
C THR A 92 1.84 14.71 -15.83
N ARG A 93 2.42 13.61 -15.33
CA ARG A 93 3.86 13.30 -15.50
C ARG A 93 4.23 12.94 -16.93
N SER A 94 3.28 12.44 -17.72
CA SER A 94 3.49 12.08 -19.12
C SER A 94 2.95 13.10 -20.13
N ALA A 95 2.26 14.15 -19.66
CA ALA A 95 1.66 15.16 -20.50
C ALA A 95 2.72 16.04 -21.17
N GLY A 96 2.62 16.15 -22.49
CA GLY A 96 3.38 17.12 -23.28
C GLY A 96 2.62 18.43 -23.46
N PRO A 97 3.24 19.47 -24.07
CA PRO A 97 2.61 20.77 -24.29
C PRO A 97 1.38 20.71 -25.23
N THR A 98 1.22 19.62 -25.98
CA THR A 98 0.12 19.43 -26.96
C THR A 98 -0.84 18.31 -26.58
N THR A 99 -0.60 17.58 -25.48
CA THR A 99 -1.50 16.50 -25.06
C THR A 99 -2.77 17.08 -24.44
N ARG A 100 -3.92 16.47 -24.74
CA ARG A 100 -5.19 16.73 -24.05
C ARG A 100 -5.59 15.51 -23.22
N PRO A 101 -5.96 15.66 -21.93
CA PRO A 101 -5.98 16.89 -21.14
C PRO A 101 -4.59 17.51 -20.96
N THR A 102 -4.51 18.84 -20.80
CA THR A 102 -3.22 19.50 -20.56
C THR A 102 -2.74 19.24 -19.13
N ALA A 103 -1.43 19.33 -18.89
CA ALA A 103 -0.88 19.22 -17.53
C ALA A 103 -1.55 20.22 -16.56
N HIS A 104 -1.78 21.46 -17.02
CA HIS A 104 -2.45 22.49 -16.24
C HIS A 104 -3.89 22.11 -15.85
N ASP A 105 -4.68 21.58 -16.79
CA ASP A 105 -6.05 21.13 -16.50
C ASP A 105 -6.06 20.02 -15.44
N LEU A 106 -5.10 19.09 -15.53
CA LEU A 106 -4.96 17.99 -14.57
C LEU A 106 -4.51 18.48 -13.19
N ASP A 107 -3.63 19.48 -13.13
CA ASP A 107 -3.19 20.08 -11.87
C ASP A 107 -4.31 20.82 -11.14
N VAL A 108 -5.18 21.50 -11.87
CA VAL A 108 -6.40 22.12 -11.30
C VAL A 108 -7.37 21.06 -10.77
N LEU A 109 -7.42 19.88 -11.41
CA LEU A 109 -8.33 18.79 -11.05
C LEU A 109 -7.90 18.04 -9.77
N LYS A 110 -6.60 17.82 -9.56
CA LYS A 110 -6.07 17.09 -8.40
C LYS A 110 -6.61 17.54 -7.03
N PRO A 111 -6.56 18.84 -6.65
CA PRO A 111 -7.04 19.28 -5.34
C PRO A 111 -8.57 19.09 -5.18
N LEU A 112 -9.33 19.22 -6.28
CA LEU A 112 -10.78 18.99 -6.28
C LEU A 112 -11.09 17.50 -6.04
N LEU A 113 -10.40 16.61 -6.75
CA LEU A 113 -10.54 15.17 -6.57
C LEU A 113 -10.13 14.75 -5.16
N LEU A 114 -9.03 15.27 -4.63
CA LEU A 114 -8.60 14.98 -3.26
C LEU A 114 -9.64 15.41 -2.22
N SER A 115 -10.20 16.61 -2.34
CA SER A 115 -11.31 17.06 -1.48
C SER A 115 -12.51 16.12 -1.54
N LYS A 116 -12.83 15.64 -2.75
CA LYS A 116 -13.90 14.66 -2.97
C LYS A 116 -13.57 13.28 -2.40
N VAL A 117 -12.29 12.85 -2.38
CA VAL A 117 -11.89 11.61 -1.69
C VAL A 117 -12.24 11.71 -0.21
N TYR A 118 -11.90 12.82 0.47
CA TYR A 118 -12.25 13.02 1.88
C TYR A 118 -13.75 13.00 2.14
N SER A 119 -14.53 13.71 1.31
CA SER A 119 -15.98 13.68 1.40
C SER A 119 -16.54 12.27 1.15
N GLY A 120 -15.96 11.53 0.21
CA GLY A 120 -16.35 10.15 -0.11
C GLY A 120 -16.09 9.19 1.04
N ILE A 121 -14.93 9.28 1.69
CA ILE A 121 -14.59 8.50 2.89
C ILE A 121 -15.63 8.75 4.00
N HIS A 122 -15.92 10.02 4.30
CA HIS A 122 -16.93 10.39 5.31
C HIS A 122 -18.31 9.80 4.96
N THR A 123 -18.72 9.95 3.70
CA THR A 123 -20.02 9.46 3.22
C THR A 123 -20.14 7.94 3.34
N SER A 124 -19.07 7.19 3.03
CA SER A 124 -19.04 5.73 3.19
C SER A 124 -19.16 5.31 4.64
N LEU A 125 -18.47 6.00 5.56
CA LEU A 125 -18.55 5.75 7.00
C LEU A 125 -19.95 6.07 7.54
N GLU A 126 -20.51 7.21 7.18
CA GLU A 126 -21.82 7.67 7.65
C GLU A 126 -22.96 6.76 7.19
N ASN A 127 -22.94 6.33 5.93
CA ASN A 127 -24.01 5.53 5.35
C ASN A 127 -23.82 4.01 5.54
N ALA A 128 -22.67 3.58 6.08
CA ALA A 128 -22.26 2.19 6.16
C ALA A 128 -22.35 1.44 4.79
N ARG A 129 -22.13 2.17 3.68
CA ARG A 129 -22.15 1.64 2.31
C ARG A 129 -20.76 1.60 1.74
N ASP A 130 -20.44 0.50 1.05
CA ASP A 130 -19.15 0.26 0.42
C ASP A 130 -17.97 0.46 1.39
N LEU A 131 -18.17 0.12 2.68
CA LEU A 131 -17.24 0.44 3.77
C LEU A 131 -15.79 0.05 3.46
N LEU A 132 -15.56 -1.14 2.91
CA LEU A 132 -14.20 -1.58 2.59
C LEU A 132 -13.58 -0.75 1.47
N VAL A 133 -14.35 -0.50 0.43
CA VAL A 133 -13.86 0.22 -0.74
C VAL A 133 -13.67 1.72 -0.41
N GLY A 134 -14.59 2.31 0.33
CA GLY A 134 -14.59 3.72 0.68
C GLY A 134 -13.73 4.09 1.88
N ALA A 135 -13.68 3.26 2.92
CA ALA A 135 -12.93 3.55 4.15
C ALA A 135 -11.57 2.83 4.23
N VAL A 136 -11.25 1.92 3.29
CA VAL A 136 -9.94 1.26 3.22
C VAL A 136 -9.25 1.48 1.88
N CYS A 137 -9.85 1.10 0.75
CA CYS A 137 -9.16 1.20 -0.55
C CYS A 137 -8.89 2.64 -0.97
N ALA A 138 -9.93 3.47 -0.98
CA ALA A 138 -9.82 4.87 -1.38
C ALA A 138 -8.77 5.65 -0.56
N PRO A 139 -8.77 5.60 0.80
CA PRO A 139 -7.75 6.27 1.58
C PRO A 139 -6.35 5.65 1.42
N ALA A 140 -6.22 4.32 1.30
CA ALA A 140 -4.92 3.68 1.07
C ALA A 140 -4.32 4.08 -0.29
N LEU A 141 -5.14 4.16 -1.34
CA LEU A 141 -4.72 4.58 -2.67
C LEU A 141 -4.38 6.07 -2.71
N ALA A 142 -5.20 6.91 -2.07
CA ALA A 142 -4.91 8.34 -1.94
C ALA A 142 -3.64 8.62 -1.12
N ALA A 143 -3.36 7.82 -0.08
CA ALA A 143 -2.11 7.92 0.67
C ALA A 143 -0.88 7.67 -0.20
N GLN A 144 -0.92 6.68 -1.10
CA GLN A 144 0.19 6.45 -2.05
C GLN A 144 0.41 7.65 -2.98
N TYR A 145 -0.65 8.27 -3.49
CA TYR A 145 -0.54 9.52 -4.24
C TYR A 145 0.08 10.65 -3.41
N LEU A 146 -0.38 10.82 -2.16
CA LEU A 146 0.13 11.87 -1.27
C LEU A 146 1.62 11.69 -0.94
N LEU A 147 2.10 10.45 -0.85
CA LEU A 147 3.53 10.14 -0.76
C LEU A 147 4.28 10.62 -2.01
N GLU A 148 3.79 10.28 -3.21
CA GLU A 148 4.43 10.69 -4.47
C GLU A 148 4.54 12.22 -4.59
N VAL A 149 3.57 12.99 -4.07
CA VAL A 149 3.62 14.47 -4.06
C VAL A 149 4.24 15.08 -2.79
N GLY A 150 4.83 14.28 -1.90
CA GLY A 150 5.56 14.77 -0.72
C GLY A 150 4.69 15.26 0.45
N ARG A 151 3.40 14.95 0.48
CA ARG A 151 2.46 15.32 1.57
C ARG A 151 2.42 14.23 2.66
N PHE A 152 3.57 13.94 3.25
CA PHE A 152 3.79 12.78 4.13
C PHE A 152 2.85 12.68 5.34
N ALA A 153 2.58 13.79 6.03
CA ALA A 153 1.73 13.79 7.23
C ALA A 153 0.28 13.40 6.92
N GLU A 154 -0.24 13.86 5.78
CA GLU A 154 -1.59 13.56 5.34
C GLU A 154 -1.68 12.14 4.77
N ALA A 155 -0.63 11.70 4.05
CA ALA A 155 -0.48 10.32 3.63
C ALA A 155 -0.51 9.35 4.84
N GLN A 156 0.23 9.66 5.90
CA GLN A 156 0.21 8.88 7.13
C GLN A 156 -1.18 8.83 7.74
N TRP A 157 -1.84 9.99 7.87
CA TRP A 157 -3.18 10.04 8.44
C TRP A 157 -4.16 9.13 7.68
N LEU A 158 -4.14 9.18 6.34
CA LEU A 158 -4.98 8.32 5.52
C LEU A 158 -4.62 6.84 5.61
N ALA A 159 -3.34 6.48 5.46
CA ALA A 159 -2.88 5.10 5.49
C ALA A 159 -3.13 4.45 6.86
N SER A 160 -2.79 5.14 7.95
CA SER A 160 -3.00 4.65 9.30
C SER A 160 -4.49 4.51 9.65
N ASN A 161 -5.35 5.41 9.17
CA ASN A 161 -6.80 5.24 9.34
C ASN A 161 -7.33 4.05 8.55
N ALA A 162 -6.91 3.88 7.29
CA ALA A 162 -7.31 2.76 6.44
C ALA A 162 -6.94 1.42 7.08
N ILE A 163 -5.69 1.27 7.54
CA ILE A 163 -5.21 0.02 8.10
C ILE A 163 -5.82 -0.28 9.47
N ARG A 164 -5.97 0.72 10.35
CA ARG A 164 -6.65 0.55 11.65
C ARG A 164 -8.11 0.17 11.47
N PHE A 165 -8.79 0.76 10.49
CA PHE A 165 -10.16 0.38 10.14
C PHE A 165 -10.21 -1.07 9.62
N ALA A 166 -9.25 -1.47 8.78
CA ALA A 166 -9.15 -2.84 8.28
C ALA A 166 -8.89 -3.86 9.40
N VAL A 167 -8.02 -3.53 10.37
CA VAL A 167 -7.79 -4.34 11.58
C VAL A 167 -9.07 -4.44 12.40
N SER A 168 -9.68 -3.30 12.74
CA SER A 168 -10.90 -3.22 13.55
C SER A 168 -12.09 -3.94 12.91
N SER A 169 -12.14 -3.96 11.58
CA SER A 169 -13.16 -4.67 10.81
C SER A 169 -12.88 -6.17 10.70
N GLY A 170 -11.76 -6.66 11.23
CA GLY A 170 -11.37 -8.07 11.19
C GLY A 170 -10.89 -8.55 9.82
N ILE A 171 -10.53 -7.66 8.88
CA ILE A 171 -10.13 -8.04 7.51
C ILE A 171 -8.86 -8.88 7.54
N HIS A 172 -7.91 -8.52 8.41
CA HIS A 172 -6.67 -9.25 8.67
C HIS A 172 -6.88 -10.68 9.21
N THR A 173 -8.08 -11.00 9.73
CA THR A 173 -8.45 -12.32 10.27
C THR A 173 -9.35 -13.13 9.35
N ILE A 174 -9.63 -12.64 8.13
CA ILE A 174 -10.55 -13.34 7.23
C ILE A 174 -9.95 -14.68 6.83
N THR A 175 -10.57 -15.76 7.30
CA THR A 175 -10.29 -17.12 6.85
C THR A 175 -11.20 -17.50 5.68
N ARG A 176 -10.70 -18.38 4.81
CA ARG A 176 -11.53 -18.95 3.74
C ARG A 176 -12.54 -19.89 4.37
N HIS A 177 -13.83 -19.55 4.31
CA HIS A 177 -14.86 -20.52 4.67
C HIS A 177 -14.99 -21.52 3.53
N ILE A 178 -14.32 -22.67 3.64
CA ILE A 178 -14.65 -23.83 2.82
C ILE A 178 -15.91 -24.41 3.46
N PRO A 179 -17.08 -24.41 2.79
CA PRO A 179 -18.22 -25.15 3.30
C PRO A 179 -17.80 -26.63 3.29
N THR A 180 -17.52 -27.19 4.47
CA THR A 180 -17.40 -28.63 4.59
C THR A 180 -18.75 -29.23 4.19
N PRO A 181 -18.81 -30.12 3.18
CA PRO A 181 -20.05 -30.80 2.89
C PRO A 181 -20.45 -31.58 4.13
N VAL A 182 -21.55 -31.16 4.76
CA VAL A 182 -22.20 -31.85 5.88
C VAL A 182 -22.82 -33.12 5.32
N ASN A 183 -22.00 -34.12 5.02
CA ASN A 183 -22.42 -35.44 4.54
C ASN A 183 -21.38 -36.51 4.94
N THR A 184 -21.03 -36.58 6.21
CA THR A 184 -20.47 -37.80 6.81
C THR A 184 -21.03 -37.98 8.21
N PRO A 185 -22.10 -38.78 8.39
CA PRO A 185 -22.40 -39.34 9.69
C PRO A 185 -21.38 -40.45 9.98
N ASP A 186 -20.76 -40.36 11.17
CA ASP A 186 -20.04 -41.42 11.88
C ASP A 186 -18.77 -42.02 11.26
N LEU A 187 -17.61 -41.71 11.86
CA LEU A 187 -16.67 -42.69 12.44
C LEU A 187 -15.51 -42.03 13.20
N VAL A 188 -15.66 -41.98 14.52
CA VAL A 188 -14.69 -42.34 15.58
C VAL A 188 -13.20 -41.96 15.39
N GLN A 189 -12.78 -41.03 16.25
CA GLN A 189 -11.49 -40.96 16.97
C GLN A 189 -10.21 -41.35 16.20
N SER A 190 -9.44 -40.34 15.82
CA SER A 190 -7.97 -40.45 15.82
C SER A 190 -7.34 -39.13 16.26
N THR A 191 -6.62 -39.24 17.35
CA THR A 191 -5.80 -38.23 18.02
C THR A 191 -4.74 -37.64 17.09
N SER A 192 -4.96 -36.42 16.62
CA SER A 192 -3.89 -35.48 16.28
C SER A 192 -4.42 -34.06 16.50
N ASN A 193 -3.68 -33.27 17.27
CA ASN A 193 -4.09 -32.01 17.88
C ASN A 193 -4.71 -30.99 16.88
N PRO A 194 -5.97 -30.56 17.06
CA PRO A 194 -6.52 -29.40 16.39
C PRO A 194 -6.49 -28.20 17.36
N SER A 195 -5.31 -27.76 17.79
CA SER A 195 -5.18 -26.75 18.84
C SER A 195 -4.46 -25.48 18.41
N LEU A 196 -4.71 -25.00 17.18
CA LEU A 196 -4.36 -23.63 16.75
C LEU A 196 -5.36 -22.95 15.78
N LEU A 197 -6.43 -23.62 15.32
CA LEU A 197 -7.31 -23.10 14.26
C LEU A 197 -8.77 -22.79 14.66
N SER A 198 -9.09 -22.73 15.94
CA SER A 198 -10.39 -22.21 16.40
C SER A 198 -10.23 -21.41 17.67
N ARG A 199 -9.53 -20.28 17.56
CA ARG A 199 -9.70 -19.18 18.51
C ARG A 199 -10.92 -18.42 18.00
N ASN A 200 -11.95 -18.31 18.85
CA ASN A 200 -13.24 -17.66 18.59
C ASN A 200 -13.14 -16.50 17.57
N PRO A 201 -14.10 -16.34 16.64
CA PRO A 201 -14.16 -15.17 15.77
C PRO A 201 -14.40 -13.93 16.64
N SER A 202 -13.31 -13.31 17.08
CA SER A 202 -13.32 -12.07 17.82
C SER A 202 -13.91 -10.99 16.91
N SER A 203 -15.18 -10.65 17.14
CA SER A 203 -15.79 -9.34 16.89
C SER A 203 -15.56 -8.68 15.52
N SER A 204 -15.45 -9.42 14.41
CA SER A 204 -15.49 -8.78 13.08
C SER A 204 -16.88 -8.20 12.86
N PHE A 205 -16.96 -6.88 12.64
CA PHE A 205 -18.21 -6.21 12.26
C PHE A 205 -18.69 -6.60 10.84
N LEU A 206 -17.80 -7.17 10.02
CA LEU A 206 -18.12 -7.56 8.66
C LEU A 206 -18.78 -8.94 8.63
N LEU A 207 -19.84 -9.07 7.83
CA LEU A 207 -20.39 -10.37 7.48
C LEU A 207 -19.33 -11.21 6.78
N PRO A 208 -19.32 -12.55 6.94
CA PRO A 208 -18.47 -13.44 6.16
C PRO A 208 -18.58 -13.17 4.65
N PRO A 209 -17.49 -13.34 3.88
CA PRO A 209 -17.54 -13.17 2.43
C PRO A 209 -18.55 -14.14 1.81
N ARG A 210 -19.38 -13.65 0.89
CA ARG A 210 -20.48 -14.41 0.25
C ARG A 210 -20.00 -15.23 -0.94
N SER A 211 -18.83 -14.90 -1.49
CA SER A 211 -18.24 -15.58 -2.63
C SER A 211 -16.71 -15.69 -2.49
N PRO A 212 -16.06 -16.64 -3.19
CA PRO A 212 -14.60 -16.70 -3.27
C PRO A 212 -13.99 -15.42 -3.83
N GLN A 213 -14.67 -14.77 -4.78
CA GLN A 213 -14.25 -13.51 -5.36
C GLN A 213 -14.28 -12.38 -4.33
N GLU A 214 -15.36 -12.28 -3.55
CA GLU A 214 -15.45 -11.30 -2.46
C GLU A 214 -14.38 -11.55 -1.40
N HIS A 215 -14.11 -12.81 -1.05
CA HIS A 215 -13.02 -13.17 -0.13
C HIS A 215 -11.66 -12.70 -0.67
N ARG A 216 -11.37 -12.95 -1.95
CA ARG A 216 -10.15 -12.48 -2.62
C ARG A 216 -10.07 -10.95 -2.57
N ASP A 217 -11.12 -10.25 -2.98
CA ASP A 217 -11.12 -8.79 -3.01
C ASP A 217 -10.83 -8.26 -1.59
N ARG A 218 -11.52 -8.74 -0.55
CA ARG A 218 -11.24 -8.34 0.84
C ARG A 218 -9.79 -8.61 1.27
N LEU A 219 -9.21 -9.73 0.85
CA LEU A 219 -7.80 -10.03 1.11
C LEU A 219 -6.87 -9.02 0.41
N MET A 220 -7.15 -8.68 -0.85
CA MET A 220 -6.36 -7.67 -1.58
C MET A 220 -6.53 -6.28 -0.97
N ILE A 221 -7.71 -5.94 -0.46
CA ILE A 221 -7.98 -4.68 0.27
C ILE A 221 -7.11 -4.60 1.53
N TRP A 222 -7.01 -5.69 2.29
CA TRP A 222 -6.11 -5.76 3.45
C TRP A 222 -4.66 -5.48 3.04
N TRP A 223 -4.17 -6.18 2.02
CA TRP A 223 -2.78 -6.05 1.59
C TRP A 223 -2.47 -4.68 0.95
N LEU A 224 -3.44 -4.05 0.29
CA LEU A 224 -3.33 -2.67 -0.18
C LEU A 224 -3.15 -1.68 0.99
N ALA A 225 -3.95 -1.81 2.04
CA ALA A 225 -3.82 -0.95 3.22
C ALA A 225 -2.52 -1.21 3.97
N TYR A 226 -2.11 -2.48 4.08
CA TYR A 226 -0.84 -2.89 4.68
C TYR A 226 0.34 -2.26 3.92
N ALA A 227 0.35 -2.38 2.58
CA ALA A 227 1.38 -1.78 1.74
C ALA A 227 1.39 -0.24 1.84
N ALA A 228 0.24 0.41 1.92
CA ALA A 228 0.16 1.87 2.05
C ALA A 228 0.76 2.37 3.39
N ASP A 229 0.41 1.73 4.51
CA ASP A 229 0.98 2.09 5.82
C ASP A 229 2.48 1.78 5.88
N GLY A 230 2.91 0.67 5.29
CA GLY A 230 4.32 0.33 5.16
C GLY A 230 5.11 1.30 4.29
N LEU A 231 4.54 1.73 3.16
CA LEU A 231 5.15 2.74 2.30
C LEU A 231 5.35 4.06 3.05
N VAL A 232 4.39 4.47 3.87
CA VAL A 232 4.54 5.68 4.70
C VAL A 232 5.72 5.53 5.67
N GLU A 233 5.84 4.40 6.36
CA GLU A 233 6.96 4.18 7.29
C GLU A 233 8.29 4.13 6.54
N ALA A 234 8.34 3.42 5.42
CA ALA A 234 9.54 3.28 4.60
C ALA A 234 9.98 4.59 3.95
N VAL A 235 9.06 5.43 3.51
CA VAL A 235 9.37 6.66 2.79
C VAL A 235 9.56 7.84 3.73
N ALA A 236 8.59 8.05 4.64
CA ALA A 236 8.57 9.22 5.51
C ALA A 236 9.27 8.98 6.86
N GLY A 237 9.59 7.72 7.20
CA GLY A 237 10.14 7.37 8.51
C GLY A 237 9.14 7.57 9.65
N LEU A 238 7.84 7.60 9.33
CA LEU A 238 6.76 7.82 10.30
C LEU A 238 6.25 6.46 10.81
N PRO A 239 5.96 6.32 12.11
CA PRO A 239 5.67 5.01 12.69
C PRO A 239 4.42 4.37 12.07
N SER A 240 4.55 3.09 11.72
CA SER A 240 3.43 2.27 11.25
C SER A 240 2.35 2.11 12.32
N ALA A 241 1.09 2.07 11.89
CA ALA A 241 -0.04 1.77 12.76
C ALA A 241 -0.14 0.29 13.15
N LEU A 242 0.60 -0.61 12.48
CA LEU A 242 0.61 -2.06 12.71
C LEU A 242 1.75 -2.56 13.59
N ARG A 243 2.52 -1.65 14.18
CA ARG A 243 3.76 -2.00 14.87
C ARG A 243 3.55 -2.98 16.03
N ALA A 244 2.46 -2.85 16.77
CA ALA A 244 2.15 -3.78 17.86
C ALA A 244 1.79 -5.18 17.34
N GLU A 245 1.03 -5.26 16.25
CA GLU A 245 0.64 -6.50 15.60
C GLU A 245 1.85 -7.21 14.96
N ILE A 246 2.78 -6.44 14.40
CA ILE A 246 4.04 -6.97 13.85
C ILE A 246 4.93 -7.47 14.99
N LEU A 247 5.08 -6.72 16.09
CA LEU A 247 5.78 -7.20 17.28
C LEU A 247 5.15 -8.48 17.86
N ALA A 248 3.82 -8.59 17.86
CA ALA A 248 3.15 -9.83 18.24
C ALA A 248 3.48 -10.99 17.27
N CYS A 249 3.56 -10.76 15.95
CA CYS A 249 4.05 -11.77 14.99
C CYS A 249 5.48 -12.24 15.29
N LEU A 250 6.29 -11.33 15.87
CA LEU A 250 7.65 -11.55 16.33
C LEU A 250 7.71 -12.11 17.76
N GLY A 251 6.63 -12.68 18.30
CA GLY A 251 6.71 -13.33 19.62
C GLY A 251 6.92 -12.37 20.79
N ASP A 252 6.76 -11.05 20.61
CA ASP A 252 6.87 -10.08 21.70
C ASP A 252 5.72 -10.29 22.69
N MET A 253 6.07 -10.81 23.87
CA MET A 253 5.13 -11.10 24.94
C MET A 253 4.46 -9.84 25.48
N GLU A 254 5.11 -8.67 25.49
CA GLU A 254 4.48 -7.42 25.92
C GLU A 254 3.39 -6.98 24.94
N ALA A 255 3.63 -7.15 23.64
CA ALA A 255 2.63 -6.89 22.61
C ALA A 255 1.42 -7.83 22.77
N TYR A 256 1.65 -9.12 23.03
CA TYR A 256 0.59 -10.08 23.32
C TYR A 256 -0.21 -9.72 24.58
N LEU A 257 0.46 -9.32 25.66
CA LEU A 257 -0.18 -8.91 26.91
C LEU A 257 -0.98 -7.61 26.73
N SER A 258 -0.59 -6.76 25.79
CA SER A 258 -1.30 -5.54 25.39
C SER A 258 -2.52 -5.81 24.51
N GLY A 259 -2.83 -7.08 24.24
CA GLY A 259 -3.98 -7.49 23.44
C GLY A 259 -3.75 -7.46 21.93
N ALA A 260 -2.52 -7.22 21.47
CA ALA A 260 -2.21 -7.31 20.04
C ALA A 260 -2.31 -8.77 19.58
N THR A 261 -3.15 -9.01 18.57
CA THR A 261 -3.20 -10.29 17.88
C THR A 261 -2.28 -10.19 16.68
N GLY A 262 -1.21 -11.00 16.63
CA GLY A 262 -0.36 -11.07 15.45
C GLY A 262 -1.18 -11.27 14.17
N ILE A 263 -0.66 -10.82 13.03
CA ILE A 263 -1.35 -10.77 11.74
C ILE A 263 -1.50 -12.19 11.17
N PRO A 264 -2.70 -12.80 11.24
CA PRO A 264 -2.92 -14.15 10.71
C PRO A 264 -3.24 -14.14 9.21
N ALA A 265 -3.26 -12.95 8.59
CA ALA A 265 -3.64 -12.77 7.20
C ALA A 265 -2.77 -13.61 6.27
N VAL A 266 -3.45 -14.33 5.39
CA VAL A 266 -2.83 -15.19 4.39
C VAL A 266 -2.16 -14.34 3.32
N PHE A 267 -0.93 -14.67 2.97
CA PHE A 267 -0.22 -14.05 1.87
C PHE A 267 -0.96 -14.22 0.54
N PRO A 268 -1.03 -13.20 -0.32
CA PRO A 268 -1.82 -13.28 -1.54
C PRO A 268 -1.22 -14.29 -2.51
N LEU A 269 -2.09 -15.10 -3.11
CA LEU A 269 -1.71 -16.07 -4.14
C LEU A 269 -1.78 -15.43 -5.54
N PRO A 270 -1.18 -16.04 -6.57
CA PRO A 270 -1.35 -15.58 -7.96
C PRO A 270 -2.83 -15.56 -8.38
N GLU A 271 -3.21 -14.57 -9.21
CA GLU A 271 -4.59 -14.36 -9.70
C GLU A 271 -5.23 -15.63 -10.27
N ALA A 272 -4.48 -16.40 -11.07
CA ALA A 272 -4.94 -17.65 -11.69
C ALA A 272 -5.38 -18.73 -10.67
N MET A 273 -4.84 -18.70 -9.45
CA MET A 273 -5.24 -19.65 -8.39
C MET A 273 -6.65 -19.34 -7.88
N TYR A 274 -7.07 -18.08 -7.88
CA TYR A 274 -8.41 -17.70 -7.44
C TYR A 274 -9.46 -17.90 -8.53
N GLU A 275 -9.11 -17.67 -9.80
CA GLU A 275 -10.02 -17.79 -10.95
C GLU A 275 -10.43 -19.24 -11.25
N SER A 276 -9.52 -20.17 -11.05
CA SER A 276 -9.73 -21.57 -11.43
C SER A 276 -10.71 -22.32 -10.53
N ASN A 277 -11.16 -21.74 -9.40
CA ASN A 277 -11.81 -22.46 -8.29
C ASN A 277 -11.03 -23.73 -7.85
N ALA A 278 -9.82 -23.94 -8.36
CA ALA A 278 -9.00 -25.13 -8.24
C ALA A 278 -8.00 -25.02 -7.08
N LEU A 279 -8.21 -24.05 -6.19
CA LEU A 279 -7.65 -24.10 -4.84
C LEU A 279 -8.31 -25.29 -4.13
N GLY A 280 -7.80 -26.49 -4.43
CA GLY A 280 -8.04 -27.67 -3.64
C GLY A 280 -7.66 -27.44 -2.17
N PRO A 281 -8.02 -28.37 -1.28
CA PRO A 281 -7.72 -28.26 0.14
C PRO A 281 -6.21 -28.13 0.47
N ASP A 282 -5.31 -28.40 -0.49
CA ASP A 282 -3.87 -28.49 -0.31
C ASP A 282 -3.08 -27.19 -0.53
N VAL A 283 -3.72 -26.07 -0.92
CA VAL A 283 -2.97 -24.81 -1.06
C VAL A 283 -2.73 -24.19 0.31
N ARG A 284 -1.59 -24.57 0.90
CA ARG A 284 -1.13 -24.05 2.19
C ARG A 284 -0.88 -22.55 2.07
N SER A 285 -1.70 -21.78 2.77
CA SER A 285 -1.51 -20.35 2.96
C SER A 285 -0.42 -20.09 4.00
N ILE A 286 0.53 -19.22 3.68
CA ILE A 286 1.58 -18.74 4.59
C ILE A 286 1.07 -17.47 5.28
N ASN A 287 1.19 -17.38 6.61
CA ASN A 287 0.96 -16.12 7.34
C ASN A 287 2.26 -15.32 7.53
N ILE A 288 2.17 -14.08 8.03
CA ILE A 288 3.35 -13.21 8.20
C ILE A 288 4.39 -13.83 9.13
N SER A 289 3.99 -14.47 10.24
CA SER A 289 4.94 -15.11 11.15
C SER A 289 5.71 -16.25 10.47
N GLU A 290 5.02 -17.12 9.73
CA GLU A 290 5.66 -18.20 8.95
C GLU A 290 6.60 -17.65 7.88
N LEU A 291 6.23 -16.54 7.24
CA LEU A 291 7.03 -15.85 6.23
C LEU A 291 8.33 -15.28 6.82
N LEU A 292 8.24 -14.62 7.97
CA LEU A 292 9.39 -13.98 8.62
C LEU A 292 10.36 -15.01 9.21
N LEU A 293 9.84 -16.10 9.79
CA LEU A 293 10.63 -17.12 10.50
C LEU A 293 11.24 -18.18 9.58
N GLY A 294 10.96 -18.13 8.26
CA GLY A 294 11.65 -18.95 7.27
C GLY A 294 11.24 -20.42 7.27
N GLY A 295 9.93 -20.71 7.26
CA GLY A 295 9.44 -22.08 7.10
C GLY A 295 9.85 -22.71 5.76
N ASP A 296 9.96 -24.05 5.72
CA ASP A 296 10.25 -24.89 4.53
C ASP A 296 9.12 -24.86 3.47
N VAL A 297 8.48 -23.72 3.26
CA VAL A 297 7.38 -23.58 2.31
C VAL A 297 7.96 -23.12 0.97
N PRO A 298 7.60 -23.78 -0.16
CA PRO A 298 8.01 -23.33 -1.49
C PRO A 298 7.69 -21.84 -1.64
N ASP A 299 8.66 -21.08 -2.16
CA ASP A 299 8.64 -19.63 -2.10
C ASP A 299 7.40 -19.06 -2.80
N ALA A 300 6.38 -18.72 -2.02
CA ALA A 300 5.11 -18.19 -2.54
C ALA A 300 5.32 -16.87 -3.31
N SER A 301 6.45 -16.17 -3.07
CA SER A 301 6.84 -14.98 -3.84
C SER A 301 7.43 -15.28 -5.22
N ALA A 302 7.85 -16.51 -5.52
CA ALA A 302 8.59 -16.83 -6.75
C ALA A 302 7.78 -16.63 -8.06
N GLY A 303 6.46 -16.38 -7.96
CA GLY A 303 5.59 -16.18 -9.12
C GLY A 303 4.83 -14.85 -9.17
N SER A 304 4.99 -13.95 -8.20
CA SER A 304 4.22 -12.70 -8.15
C SER A 304 5.05 -11.53 -7.62
N VAL A 305 5.16 -10.47 -8.43
CA VAL A 305 5.82 -9.21 -8.06
C VAL A 305 5.17 -8.59 -6.82
N PHE A 306 3.84 -8.59 -6.76
CA PHE A 306 3.09 -8.11 -5.59
C PHE A 306 3.42 -8.91 -4.32
N ALA A 307 3.51 -10.23 -4.44
CA ALA A 307 3.91 -11.10 -3.36
C ALA A 307 5.36 -10.81 -2.91
N GLY A 308 6.30 -10.64 -3.85
CA GLY A 308 7.67 -10.21 -3.52
C GLY A 308 7.71 -8.87 -2.78
N PHE A 309 6.89 -7.91 -3.21
CA PHE A 309 6.77 -6.58 -2.62
C PHE A 309 6.26 -6.59 -1.18
N LEU A 310 5.16 -7.31 -0.92
CA LEU A 310 4.64 -7.47 0.45
C LEU A 310 5.62 -8.20 1.37
N LYS A 311 6.41 -9.13 0.82
CA LYS A 311 7.43 -9.88 1.57
C LYS A 311 8.56 -8.94 1.97
N ALA A 312 9.05 -8.13 1.03
CA ALA A 312 10.05 -7.09 1.31
C ALA A 312 9.54 -6.07 2.36
N PHE A 313 8.27 -5.67 2.30
CA PHE A 313 7.67 -4.82 3.34
C PHE A 313 7.65 -5.48 4.71
N SER A 314 7.23 -6.74 4.78
CA SER A 314 7.18 -7.48 6.04
C SER A 314 8.57 -7.59 6.66
N PHE A 315 9.60 -7.81 5.85
CA PHE A 315 10.98 -7.78 6.29
C PHE A 315 11.44 -6.40 6.76
N TYR A 316 11.09 -5.34 6.02
CA TYR A 316 11.40 -3.97 6.42
C TYR A 316 10.78 -3.64 7.79
N HIS A 317 9.49 -3.89 7.98
CA HIS A 317 8.82 -3.65 9.25
C HIS A 317 9.39 -4.47 10.40
N ALA A 318 9.75 -5.74 10.14
CA ALA A 318 10.39 -6.58 11.14
C ALA A 318 11.75 -5.99 11.56
N ALA A 319 12.56 -5.54 10.59
CA ALA A 319 13.85 -4.91 10.86
C ALA A 319 13.70 -3.60 11.66
N VAL A 320 12.74 -2.74 11.31
CA VAL A 320 12.40 -1.53 12.07
C VAL A 320 12.00 -1.88 13.51
N SER A 321 11.09 -2.84 13.66
CA SER A 321 10.58 -3.26 14.98
C SER A 321 11.68 -3.83 15.88
N ILE A 322 12.60 -4.62 15.32
CA ILE A 322 13.77 -5.16 16.03
C ILE A 322 14.70 -4.03 16.49
N ASP A 323 15.04 -3.12 15.56
CA ASP A 323 15.91 -1.98 15.81
C ASP A 323 15.36 -1.12 16.97
N ASP A 324 14.06 -0.85 16.94
CA ASP A 324 13.38 -0.08 17.97
C ASP A 324 13.31 -0.78 19.33
N CYS A 325 13.07 -2.09 19.37
CA CYS A 325 13.13 -2.85 20.62
C CYS A 325 14.50 -2.72 21.28
N ILE A 326 15.57 -2.75 20.48
CA ILE A 326 16.94 -2.66 20.99
C ILE A 326 17.25 -1.25 21.50
N HIS A 327 16.84 -0.22 20.76
CA HIS A 327 16.99 1.17 21.20
C HIS A 327 16.19 1.49 22.47
N THR A 328 15.04 0.83 22.68
CA THR A 328 14.19 1.00 23.87
C THR A 328 14.57 0.06 25.02
N GLY A 329 15.59 -0.80 24.84
CA GLY A 329 16.02 -1.76 25.87
C GLY A 329 15.06 -2.92 26.10
N ARG A 330 14.11 -3.15 25.19
CA ARG A 330 13.23 -4.32 25.21
C ARG A 330 13.98 -5.56 24.74
N SER A 331 13.89 -6.64 25.51
CA SER A 331 14.53 -7.90 25.15
C SER A 331 13.72 -8.62 24.08
N LEU A 332 14.32 -8.79 22.90
CA LEU A 332 13.81 -9.68 21.85
C LEU A 332 14.59 -11.01 21.88
N ASP A 333 13.97 -12.11 21.46
CA ASP A 333 14.67 -13.39 21.31
C ASP A 333 15.77 -13.29 20.23
N GLN A 334 17.03 -13.48 20.62
CA GLN A 334 18.19 -13.43 19.73
C GLN A 334 18.11 -14.46 18.59
N ASN A 335 17.52 -15.63 18.87
CA ASN A 335 17.33 -16.67 17.84
C ASN A 335 16.38 -16.18 16.76
N MET A 336 15.36 -15.43 17.14
CA MET A 336 14.39 -14.90 16.19
C MET A 336 15.00 -13.81 15.31
N SER A 337 15.74 -12.84 15.88
CA SER A 337 16.44 -11.83 15.09
C SER A 337 17.39 -12.47 14.08
N SER A 338 18.09 -13.54 14.48
CA SER A 338 18.99 -14.32 13.62
C SER A 338 18.25 -15.05 12.50
N ASN A 339 17.07 -15.62 12.79
CA ASN A 339 16.24 -16.28 11.78
C ASN A 339 15.70 -15.28 10.76
N ILE A 340 15.23 -14.11 11.19
CA ILE A 340 14.74 -13.05 10.31
C ILE A 340 15.87 -12.55 9.41
N TYR A 341 17.06 -12.32 9.98
CA TYR A 341 18.23 -11.96 9.20
C TYR A 341 18.56 -13.02 8.14
N ARG A 342 18.51 -14.31 8.49
CA ARG A 342 18.73 -15.41 7.53
C ARG A 342 17.66 -15.44 6.43
N SER A 343 16.39 -15.24 6.78
CA SER A 343 15.27 -15.16 5.84
C SER A 343 15.45 -14.01 4.84
N ILE A 344 15.81 -12.81 5.33
CA ILE A 344 16.06 -11.64 4.51
C ILE A 344 17.27 -11.87 3.59
N SER A 345 18.37 -12.36 4.15
CA SER A 345 19.60 -12.63 3.38
C SER A 345 19.36 -13.66 2.28
N SER A 346 18.58 -14.71 2.58
CA SER A 346 18.17 -15.71 1.59
C SER A 346 17.33 -15.09 0.48
N PHE A 347 16.35 -14.26 0.84
CA PHE A 347 15.49 -13.56 -0.12
C PHE A 347 16.28 -12.62 -1.05
N VAL A 348 17.18 -11.80 -0.48
CA VAL A 348 18.06 -10.92 -1.26
C VAL A 348 18.95 -11.72 -2.23
N SER A 349 19.51 -12.85 -1.76
CA SER A 349 20.34 -13.72 -2.59
C SER A 349 19.57 -14.35 -3.76
N GLN A 350 18.33 -14.78 -3.51
CA GLN A 350 17.46 -15.33 -4.55
C GLN A 350 17.11 -14.28 -5.62
N MET A 351 16.84 -13.03 -5.21
CA MET A 351 16.59 -11.94 -6.17
C MET A 351 17.80 -11.65 -7.07
N ALA A 352 19.03 -11.77 -6.55
CA ALA A 352 20.23 -11.57 -7.36
C ALA A 352 20.36 -12.64 -8.47
N ILE A 353 20.00 -13.89 -8.18
CA ILE A 353 20.07 -15.01 -9.14
C ILE A 353 19.04 -14.85 -10.27
N HIS A 354 17.81 -14.42 -9.94
CA HIS A 354 16.75 -14.30 -10.94
C HIS A 354 16.98 -13.20 -11.99
N ASN A 355 17.82 -12.19 -11.69
CA ASN A 355 18.09 -11.10 -12.62
C ASN A 355 19.03 -11.45 -13.77
N SER A 356 19.76 -12.57 -13.70
CA SER A 356 20.64 -12.96 -14.80
C SER A 356 19.91 -13.57 -15.99
N GLY A 357 18.58 -13.79 -15.89
CA GLY A 357 17.85 -14.66 -16.82
C GLY A 357 16.68 -14.04 -17.60
N ASN A 358 15.97 -13.02 -17.09
CA ASN A 358 14.74 -12.53 -17.72
C ASN A 358 14.49 -11.02 -17.54
N HIS A 359 14.14 -10.33 -18.63
CA HIS A 359 13.62 -8.96 -18.66
C HIS A 359 12.19 -8.89 -18.09
N VAL A 360 12.02 -9.13 -16.80
CA VAL A 360 10.74 -8.88 -16.11
C VAL A 360 10.66 -7.40 -15.73
N ASN A 361 9.50 -6.77 -15.99
CA ASN A 361 9.13 -5.37 -15.70
C ASN A 361 9.97 -4.69 -14.58
N GLY A 362 10.94 -3.85 -14.97
CA GLY A 362 11.98 -3.28 -14.08
C GLY A 362 11.44 -2.58 -12.83
N ASN A 363 10.55 -1.59 -13.01
CA ASN A 363 10.16 -0.65 -11.94
C ASN A 363 9.56 -1.31 -10.68
N SER A 364 8.80 -2.39 -10.84
CA SER A 364 8.17 -3.04 -9.68
C SER A 364 9.17 -3.89 -8.90
N THR A 365 10.16 -4.48 -9.58
CA THR A 365 11.23 -5.26 -8.93
C THR A 365 12.23 -4.35 -8.20
N THR A 366 12.42 -3.12 -8.68
CA THR A 366 13.25 -2.09 -8.04
C THR A 366 12.84 -1.84 -6.59
N SER A 367 11.55 -1.60 -6.34
CA SER A 367 11.05 -1.28 -5.00
C SER A 367 11.25 -2.44 -4.02
N ILE A 368 11.07 -3.67 -4.50
CA ILE A 368 11.31 -4.90 -3.72
C ILE A 368 12.77 -4.96 -3.28
N ARG A 369 13.71 -4.72 -4.20
CA ARG A 369 15.14 -4.71 -3.93
C ARG A 369 15.50 -3.63 -2.93
N ILE A 370 15.04 -2.38 -3.14
CA ILE A 370 15.34 -1.27 -2.24
C ILE A 370 14.84 -1.60 -0.82
N LEU A 371 13.59 -2.06 -0.66
CA LEU A 371 13.04 -2.43 0.64
C LEU A 371 13.82 -3.56 1.32
N ALA A 372 14.14 -4.63 0.59
CA ALA A 372 14.87 -5.76 1.15
C ALA A 372 16.31 -5.39 1.56
N HIS A 373 17.00 -4.60 0.75
CA HIS A 373 18.32 -4.07 1.10
C HIS A 373 18.25 -3.10 2.27
N THR A 374 17.23 -2.24 2.33
CA THR A 374 16.99 -1.34 3.47
C THR A 374 16.78 -2.13 4.76
N ALA A 375 15.94 -3.17 4.72
CA ALA A 375 15.74 -4.09 5.86
C ALA A 375 17.06 -4.74 6.31
N THR A 376 17.88 -5.18 5.35
CA THR A 376 19.20 -5.76 5.60
C THR A 376 20.14 -4.76 6.28
N ILE A 377 20.19 -3.53 5.77
CA ILE A 377 21.01 -2.44 6.31
C ILE A 377 20.60 -2.10 7.76
N ARG A 378 19.30 -2.05 8.06
CA ARG A 378 18.80 -1.85 9.42
C ARG A 378 19.23 -2.95 10.38
N LEU A 379 19.17 -4.21 9.94
CA LEU A 379 19.65 -5.32 10.76
C LEU A 379 21.17 -5.25 10.98
N TYR A 380 21.94 -4.78 10.00
CA TYR A 380 23.36 -4.49 10.21
C TYR A 380 23.60 -3.31 11.15
N ALA A 381 22.70 -2.33 11.26
CA ALA A 381 22.80 -1.27 12.27
C ALA A 381 22.74 -1.84 13.69
N THR A 382 22.02 -2.95 13.84
CA THR A 382 21.70 -3.55 15.13
C THR A 382 22.91 -4.29 15.72
N SER A 383 23.48 -3.76 16.81
CA SER A 383 24.71 -4.29 17.46
C SER A 383 24.59 -5.71 18.01
N MET A 384 23.38 -6.24 18.18
CA MET A 384 23.15 -7.57 18.73
C MET A 384 23.30 -8.72 17.72
N ILE A 385 23.27 -8.43 16.42
CA ILE A 385 23.15 -9.48 15.38
C ILE A 385 24.48 -9.73 14.69
N VAL A 386 25.32 -8.70 14.53
CA VAL A 386 26.51 -8.77 13.69
C VAL A 386 27.68 -8.03 14.35
N GLU A 387 28.87 -8.63 14.35
CA GLU A 387 30.10 -8.00 14.84
C GLU A 387 30.39 -6.67 14.11
N GLU A 388 30.94 -5.67 14.80
CA GLU A 388 31.18 -4.31 14.28
C GLU A 388 31.75 -4.27 12.86
N GLN A 389 32.78 -5.09 12.61
CA GLN A 389 33.48 -5.14 11.32
C GLN A 389 32.60 -5.73 10.22
N HIS A 390 31.74 -6.70 10.55
CA HIS A 390 30.78 -7.29 9.63
C HIS A 390 29.59 -6.37 9.34
N ARG A 391 29.22 -5.45 10.27
CA ARG A 391 28.15 -4.47 10.06
C ARG A 391 28.47 -3.53 8.89
N ARG A 392 29.69 -2.98 8.89
CA ARG A 392 30.14 -2.02 7.88
C ARG A 392 30.34 -2.65 6.52
N THR A 393 31.02 -3.80 6.47
CA THR A 393 31.26 -4.52 5.20
C THR A 393 29.95 -5.05 4.62
N GLY A 394 29.03 -5.53 5.47
CA GLY A 394 27.70 -5.96 5.07
C GLY A 394 26.85 -4.82 4.50
N ALA A 395 26.80 -3.68 5.18
CA ALA A 395 26.08 -2.49 4.70
C ALA A 395 26.68 -1.97 3.39
N ALA A 396 28.01 -1.82 3.31
CA ALA A 396 28.71 -1.40 2.09
C ALA A 396 28.45 -2.36 0.92
N SER A 397 28.48 -3.67 1.16
CA SER A 397 28.19 -4.68 0.15
C SER A 397 26.74 -4.60 -0.33
N ALA A 398 25.78 -4.40 0.58
CA ALA A 398 24.36 -4.24 0.23
C ALA A 398 24.13 -2.99 -0.63
N ILE A 399 24.78 -1.87 -0.31
CA ILE A 399 24.74 -0.64 -1.13
C ILE A 399 25.37 -0.89 -2.49
N ALA A 400 26.55 -1.52 -2.55
CA ALA A 400 27.25 -1.79 -3.79
C ALA A 400 26.37 -2.65 -4.71
N GLN A 401 25.78 -3.73 -4.18
CA GLN A 401 24.83 -4.56 -4.91
C GLN A 401 23.65 -3.74 -5.42
N LEU A 402 23.00 -2.96 -4.55
CA LEU A 402 21.88 -2.11 -4.94
C LEU A 402 22.28 -1.14 -6.06
N SER A 403 23.44 -0.48 -5.96
CA SER A 403 23.92 0.46 -6.98
C SER A 403 24.20 -0.19 -8.33
N THR A 404 24.69 -1.44 -8.35
CA THR A 404 24.91 -2.19 -9.60
C THR A 404 23.62 -2.67 -10.25
N MET A 405 22.54 -2.76 -9.47
CA MET A 405 21.25 -3.31 -9.91
C MET A 405 20.26 -2.25 -10.38
N LEU A 406 20.52 -0.97 -10.11
CA LEU A 406 19.61 0.13 -10.44
C LEU A 406 20.03 0.79 -11.76
N SER A 407 19.14 0.78 -12.74
CA SER A 407 19.29 1.61 -13.95
C SER A 407 18.92 3.07 -13.67
N GLU A 408 19.36 4.00 -14.53
CA GLU A 408 18.98 5.42 -14.41
C GLU A 408 17.46 5.66 -14.42
N GLU A 409 16.72 4.85 -15.19
CA GLU A 409 15.25 4.91 -15.25
C GLU A 409 14.61 4.43 -13.94
N GLU A 410 15.17 3.38 -13.33
CA GLU A 410 14.71 2.84 -12.05
C GLU A 410 15.01 3.78 -10.87
N LEU A 411 16.13 4.50 -10.92
CA LEU A 411 16.46 5.55 -9.94
C LEU A 411 15.37 6.64 -9.87
N GLN A 412 14.74 6.94 -11.00
CA GLN A 412 13.69 7.97 -11.10
C GLN A 412 12.30 7.46 -10.70
N ALA A 413 12.10 6.15 -10.63
CA ALA A 413 10.79 5.58 -10.33
C ALA A 413 10.41 5.73 -8.85
N GLN A 414 11.38 5.61 -7.92
CA GLN A 414 11.16 5.62 -6.46
C GLN A 414 12.26 6.40 -5.71
N PRO A 415 12.46 7.70 -6.01
CA PRO A 415 13.59 8.47 -5.48
C PRO A 415 13.54 8.60 -3.95
N GLN A 416 12.34 8.73 -3.37
CA GLN A 416 12.18 8.92 -1.93
C GLN A 416 12.56 7.65 -1.13
N LEU A 417 12.17 6.47 -1.61
CA LEU A 417 12.51 5.20 -0.98
C LEU A 417 14.02 4.92 -1.06
N LEU A 418 14.64 5.26 -2.20
CA LEU A 418 16.09 5.14 -2.36
C LEU A 418 16.85 6.14 -1.49
N GLU A 419 16.39 7.40 -1.42
CA GLU A 419 16.96 8.40 -0.51
C GLU A 419 16.93 7.90 0.93
N ARG A 420 15.83 7.26 1.35
CA ARG A 420 15.75 6.64 2.67
C ARG A 420 16.78 5.53 2.84
N CYS A 421 16.84 4.58 1.91
CA CYS A 421 17.81 3.48 1.94
C CYS A 421 19.24 4.02 2.10
N CYS A 422 19.63 5.01 1.29
CA CYS A 422 20.94 5.64 1.35
C CYS A 422 21.18 6.36 2.70
N SER A 423 20.17 7.05 3.22
CA SER A 423 20.24 7.75 4.51
C SER A 423 20.47 6.78 5.67
N GLU A 424 19.76 5.65 5.68
CA GLU A 424 19.93 4.61 6.69
C GLU A 424 21.32 3.96 6.58
N ALA A 425 21.79 3.70 5.37
CA ALA A 425 23.12 3.14 5.15
C ALA A 425 24.22 4.09 5.63
N LEU A 426 24.06 5.40 5.39
CA LEU A 426 24.96 6.43 5.93
C LEU A 426 24.98 6.45 7.47
N GLN A 427 23.84 6.23 8.13
CA GLN A 427 23.80 6.16 9.59
C GLN A 427 24.63 4.96 10.11
N VAL A 428 24.48 3.79 9.48
CA VAL A 428 25.26 2.59 9.84
C VAL A 428 26.76 2.83 9.64
N LEU A 429 27.16 3.35 8.47
CA LEU A 429 28.56 3.56 8.15
C LEU A 429 29.24 4.59 9.08
N ARG A 430 28.51 5.61 9.55
CA ARG A 430 29.05 6.64 10.47
C ARG A 430 29.16 6.20 11.93
N SER A 431 28.38 5.21 12.34
CA SER A 431 28.23 4.84 13.76
C SER A 431 29.49 4.22 14.43
N GLY A 432 30.60 4.03 13.71
CA GLY A 432 31.77 3.35 14.26
C GLY A 432 32.98 4.28 14.48
N GLY A 433 33.83 3.87 15.42
CA GLY A 433 34.91 4.69 15.97
C GLY A 433 36.05 5.07 15.00
N PRO A 434 36.99 5.90 15.47
CA PRO A 434 38.03 6.57 14.66
C PRO A 434 39.03 5.62 13.99
N ALA A 435 39.13 4.36 14.43
CA ALA A 435 40.07 3.38 13.88
C ALA A 435 39.67 2.81 12.51
N SER A 436 38.53 3.20 11.95
CA SER A 436 37.95 2.58 10.75
C SER A 436 37.47 3.63 9.71
N GLU A 437 38.13 4.79 9.65
CA GLU A 437 37.79 5.87 8.70
C GLU A 437 38.15 5.56 7.23
N VAL A 438 39.10 4.65 6.97
CA VAL A 438 39.66 4.46 5.62
C VAL A 438 38.73 3.68 4.68
N VAL A 439 37.99 2.68 5.19
CA VAL A 439 37.13 1.79 4.38
C VAL A 439 35.71 2.35 4.21
N GLY A 440 35.35 3.44 4.89
CA GLY A 440 34.03 4.05 4.78
C GLY A 440 33.98 5.32 3.93
N ALA A 441 35.13 5.94 3.66
CA ALA A 441 35.16 7.29 3.07
C ALA A 441 34.63 7.32 1.62
N GLN A 442 34.97 6.32 0.81
CA GLN A 442 34.54 6.26 -0.58
C GLN A 442 33.05 5.96 -0.71
N GLU A 443 32.54 4.97 0.02
CA GLU A 443 31.15 4.55 0.04
C GLU A 443 30.24 5.65 0.58
N VAL A 444 30.69 6.34 1.64
CA VAL A 444 29.99 7.52 2.17
C VAL A 444 29.91 8.63 1.11
N GLN A 445 31.01 8.91 0.40
CA GLN A 445 31.03 9.91 -0.66
C GLN A 445 30.12 9.53 -1.83
N THR A 446 30.11 8.26 -2.24
CA THR A 446 29.22 7.73 -3.28
C THR A 446 27.75 7.90 -2.88
N LEU A 447 27.39 7.55 -1.64
CA LEU A 447 26.02 7.72 -1.14
C LEU A 447 25.58 9.18 -1.10
N TYR A 448 26.45 10.09 -0.68
CA TYR A 448 26.15 11.52 -0.73
C TYR A 448 25.92 12.03 -2.14
N SER A 449 26.79 11.63 -3.08
CA SER A 449 26.62 11.98 -4.49
C SER A 449 25.29 11.45 -5.03
N LEU A 450 24.90 10.23 -4.67
CA LEU A 450 23.64 9.62 -5.10
C LEU A 450 22.42 10.35 -4.50
N ILE A 451 22.43 10.64 -3.19
CA ILE A 451 21.35 11.41 -2.54
C ILE A 451 21.20 12.79 -3.20
N GLU A 452 22.32 13.46 -3.49
CA GLU A 452 22.30 14.78 -4.12
C GLU A 452 21.74 14.71 -5.55
N GLN A 453 22.11 13.70 -6.34
CA GLN A 453 21.52 13.44 -7.65
C GLN A 453 20.00 13.17 -7.57
N LEU A 454 19.55 12.39 -6.57
CA LEU A 454 18.13 12.11 -6.36
C LEU A 454 17.34 13.37 -5.98
N ARG A 455 17.93 14.26 -5.17
CA ARG A 455 17.30 15.55 -4.82
C ARG A 455 17.22 16.50 -6.01
N GLN A 456 18.27 16.56 -6.82
CA GLN A 456 18.31 17.40 -8.01
C GLN A 456 17.31 16.93 -9.07
N SER A 457 17.18 15.61 -9.26
CA SER A 457 16.15 15.04 -10.14
C SER A 457 14.74 15.23 -9.57
N GLY A 458 14.52 15.01 -8.28
CA GLY A 458 13.23 15.23 -7.63
C GLY A 458 12.73 16.68 -7.67
N ALA A 459 13.64 17.66 -7.57
CA ALA A 459 13.31 19.08 -7.70
C ALA A 459 12.93 19.51 -9.13
N ALA A 460 13.25 18.72 -10.15
CA ALA A 460 12.84 19.01 -11.53
C ALA A 460 11.40 18.57 -11.83
N PHE A 461 10.78 17.78 -10.95
CA PHE A 461 9.43 17.22 -11.13
C PHE A 461 8.37 17.76 -10.16
N ASN A 462 8.76 18.62 -9.21
CA ASN A 462 7.87 19.40 -8.34
C ASN A 462 7.88 20.86 -8.78
#